data_AF-A0A5J9VMT9-F1
#
_entry.id   AF-A0A5J9VMT9-F1
#
_cell.length_a   1.000
_cell.length_b   1.000
_cell.length_c   1.000
_cell.angle_alpha   90.00
_cell.angle_beta   90.00
_cell.angle_gamma   90.00
#
_symmetry.space_group_name_H-M   'P 1'
#
loop_
_entity.id
_entity.type
_entity.pdbx_description
1 polymer ?
#
loop_
_entity_poly.entity_id
_entity_poly.type
_entity_poly.pdbx_seq_one_letter_code
_entity_poly.pdbx_strand_id
1 'polypeptide(L)'
;MFYCSAIFDMLETNVPRDNEQRLLIQSALFGREAINVISCEGLERLERPETFKQWRVRNQRAGFKQLPMNQDIMKRVLGRRFGTTTRTSSSTRTTDDE
;
A
#
# COMPACT_ATOMS: atom_id res chain seq x y z
N MET A 1 -9.12 12.02 4.67
CA MET A 1 -8.87 12.00 3.21
C MET A 1 -7.45 11.63 2.82
N PHE A 2 -6.39 12.06 3.53
CA PHE A 2 -4.99 11.78 3.12
C PHE A 2 -4.59 10.30 3.01
N TYR A 3 -5.17 9.39 3.81
CA TYR A 3 -4.84 7.96 3.79
C TYR A 3 -5.14 7.31 2.43
N CYS A 4 -6.36 7.47 1.92
CA CYS A 4 -6.76 6.89 0.64
C CYS A 4 -5.92 7.50 -0.49
N SER A 5 -5.74 8.83 -0.52
CA SER A 5 -4.90 9.49 -1.54
C SER A 5 -3.50 8.90 -1.61
N ALA A 6 -2.80 8.78 -0.46
CA ALA A 6 -1.44 8.26 -0.42
C ALA A 6 -1.33 6.82 -0.98
N ILE A 7 -2.37 6.00 -0.82
CA ILE A 7 -2.42 4.65 -1.38
C ILE A 7 -2.55 4.71 -2.91
N PHE A 8 -3.45 5.54 -3.43
CA PHE A 8 -3.62 5.70 -4.87
C PHE A 8 -2.37 6.28 -5.54
N ASP A 9 -1.74 7.29 -4.92
CA ASP A 9 -0.50 7.92 -5.38
C ASP A 9 0.66 6.90 -5.41
N MET A 10 0.76 6.06 -4.37
CA MET A 10 1.75 4.98 -4.31
C MET A 10 1.53 3.95 -5.40
N LEU A 11 0.28 3.48 -5.61
CA LEU A 11 -0.03 2.52 -6.66
C LEU A 11 0.21 3.09 -8.06
N GLU A 12 -0.10 4.37 -8.26
CA GLU A 12 0.17 5.06 -9.52
C GLU A 12 1.67 5.15 -9.83
N THR A 13 2.49 5.38 -8.81
CA THR A 13 3.95 5.49 -8.96
C THR A 13 4.62 4.14 -9.20
N ASN A 14 4.11 3.06 -8.57
CA ASN A 14 4.83 1.78 -8.50
C ASN A 14 4.26 0.68 -9.41
N VAL A 15 3.02 0.80 -9.89
CA VAL A 15 2.35 -0.27 -10.65
C VAL A 15 1.87 0.25 -12.01
N PRO A 16 2.21 -0.41 -13.14
CA PRO A 16 1.70 -0.05 -14.46
C PRO A 16 0.16 0.03 -14.52
N ARG A 17 -0.38 0.90 -15.37
CA ARG A 17 -1.83 1.17 -15.47
C ARG A 17 -2.61 0.03 -16.14
N ASP A 18 -1.96 -0.70 -17.03
CA ASP A 18 -2.48 -1.87 -17.76
C ASP A 18 -2.50 -3.15 -16.91
N ASN A 19 -2.00 -3.11 -15.68
CA ASN A 19 -2.00 -4.25 -14.79
C ASN A 19 -3.41 -4.49 -14.20
N GLU A 20 -4.06 -5.59 -14.60
CA GLU A 20 -5.38 -5.98 -14.08
C GLU A 20 -5.42 -6.16 -12.55
N GLN A 21 -4.31 -6.59 -11.94
CA GLN A 21 -4.22 -6.71 -10.48
C GLN A 21 -4.27 -5.34 -9.79
N ARG A 22 -3.75 -4.29 -10.44
CA ARG A 22 -3.87 -2.91 -9.94
C ARG A 22 -5.33 -2.49 -9.91
N LEU A 23 -6.07 -2.75 -10.98
CA LEU A 23 -7.49 -2.41 -11.07
C LEU A 23 -8.31 -3.17 -10.01
N LEU A 24 -8.04 -4.46 -9.80
CA LEU A 24 -8.67 -5.25 -8.75
C LEU A 24 -8.41 -4.67 -7.36
N ILE A 25 -7.15 -4.35 -7.03
CA ILE A 25 -6.78 -3.79 -5.73
C ILE A 25 -7.41 -2.40 -5.53
N GLN A 26 -7.36 -1.53 -6.54
CA GLN A 26 -7.90 -0.18 -6.46
C GLN A 26 -9.42 -0.18 -6.31
N SER A 27 -10.14 -0.99 -7.07
CA SER A 27 -11.60 -1.00 -7.08
C SER A 27 -12.20 -1.83 -5.95
N ALA A 28 -11.72 -3.07 -5.74
CA ALA A 28 -12.35 -4.00 -4.82
C ALA A 28 -11.94 -3.80 -3.36
N LEU A 29 -10.68 -3.44 -3.12
CA LEU A 29 -10.17 -3.25 -1.76
C LEU A 29 -10.31 -1.78 -1.34
N PHE A 30 -9.54 -0.89 -1.97
CA PHE A 30 -9.45 0.50 -1.51
C PHE A 30 -10.65 1.36 -1.93
N GLY A 31 -11.31 1.02 -3.04
CA GLY A 31 -12.52 1.71 -3.49
C GLY A 31 -13.66 1.57 -2.47
N ARG A 32 -13.87 0.36 -1.94
CA ARG A 32 -14.89 0.10 -0.92
C ARG A 32 -14.58 0.80 0.40
N GLU A 33 -13.33 0.75 0.86
CA GLU A 33 -12.90 1.46 2.07
C GLU A 33 -13.08 2.97 1.92
N ALA A 34 -12.68 3.53 0.78
CA ALA A 34 -12.83 4.96 0.50
C ALA A 34 -14.29 5.39 0.51
N ILE A 35 -15.18 4.64 -0.16
CA ILE A 35 -16.63 4.90 -0.13
C ILE A 35 -17.14 4.83 1.30
N ASN A 36 -16.82 3.77 2.07
CA ASN A 36 -17.32 3.66 3.44
C ASN A 36 -16.90 4.83 4.34
N VAL A 37 -15.65 5.30 4.21
CA VAL A 37 -15.14 6.44 4.98
C VAL A 37 -15.80 7.76 4.55
N ILE A 38 -16.14 7.92 3.27
CA ILE A 38 -16.71 9.16 2.70
C ILE A 38 -18.23 9.24 2.88
N SER A 39 -18.96 8.15 2.64
CA SER A 39 -20.41 8.15 2.52
C SER A 39 -21.15 7.56 3.72
N CYS A 40 -20.50 6.77 4.57
CA CYS A 40 -21.17 6.15 5.71
C CYS A 40 -20.89 6.90 7.02
N GLU A 41 -21.92 7.06 7.83
CA GLU A 41 -21.86 7.70 9.16
C GLU A 41 -22.35 6.74 10.25
N GLY A 42 -22.08 7.06 11.51
CA GLY A 42 -22.62 6.31 12.64
C GLY A 42 -22.35 4.80 12.57
N LEU A 43 -23.38 3.99 12.82
CA LEU A 43 -23.30 2.53 12.85
C LEU A 43 -23.10 1.90 11.45
N GLU A 44 -23.37 2.63 10.38
CA GLU A 44 -23.18 2.16 9.00
C GLU A 44 -21.72 2.23 8.56
N ARG A 45 -20.89 3.02 9.27
CA ARG A 45 -19.45 3.07 9.03
C ARG A 45 -18.76 1.84 9.64
N LEU A 46 -18.33 0.95 8.76
CA LEU A 46 -17.60 -0.28 9.08
C LEU A 46 -16.11 0.00 9.26
N GLU A 47 -15.53 0.82 8.37
CA GLU A 47 -14.11 1.14 8.38
C GLU A 47 -13.82 2.36 9.23
N ARG A 48 -13.09 2.15 10.34
CA ARG A 48 -12.70 3.19 11.29
C ARG A 48 -11.19 3.12 11.55
N PRO A 49 -10.36 3.50 10.57
CA PRO A 49 -8.91 3.45 10.73
C PRO A 49 -8.48 4.34 11.90
N GLU A 50 -7.83 3.73 12.88
CA GLU A 50 -7.24 4.42 14.02
C GLU A 50 -5.73 4.61 13.79
N THR A 51 -5.19 5.72 14.29
CA THR A 51 -3.74 5.94 14.27
C THR A 51 -3.02 4.93 15.17
N PHE A 52 -1.74 4.68 14.88
CA PHE A 52 -0.90 3.84 15.74
C PHE A 52 -0.93 4.28 17.21
N LYS A 53 -0.97 5.59 17.47
CA LYS A 53 -1.06 6.13 18.84
C LYS A 53 -2.33 5.69 19.56
N GLN A 54 -3.48 5.73 18.87
CA GLN A 54 -4.76 5.30 19.44
C GLN A 54 -4.77 3.80 19.70
N TRP A 55 -4.33 3.00 18.72
CA TRP A 55 -4.15 1.55 18.91
C TRP A 55 -3.22 1.20 20.07
N ARG A 56 -2.12 1.94 20.24
CA ARG A 56 -1.21 1.74 21.37
C ARG A 56 -1.90 2.00 22.72
N VAL A 57 -2.67 3.08 22.82
CA VAL A 57 -3.43 3.40 24.04
C VAL A 57 -4.48 2.32 24.33
N ARG A 58 -5.19 1.82 23.32
CA ARG A 58 -6.17 0.73 23.48
C ARG A 58 -5.52 -0.54 24.02
N ASN A 59 -4.40 -0.95 23.42
CA ASN A 59 -3.65 -2.14 23.85
C ASN A 59 -3.13 -1.99 25.29
N GLN A 60 -2.60 -0.83 25.66
CA GLN A 60 -2.17 -0.56 27.04
C GLN A 60 -3.32 -0.64 28.04
N ARG A 61 -4.50 -0.09 27.70
CA ARG A 61 -5.70 -0.16 28.56
C ARG A 61 -6.21 -1.59 28.73
N ALA A 62 -6.00 -2.45 27.74
CA ALA A 62 -6.31 -3.88 27.83
C ALA A 62 -5.20 -4.70 28.54
N GLY A 63 -4.18 -4.05 29.11
CA GLY A 63 -3.10 -4.71 29.87
C GLY A 63 -1.95 -5.23 29.01
N PHE A 64 -1.95 -4.99 27.70
CA PHE A 64 -0.87 -5.41 26.83
C PHE A 64 0.34 -4.47 26.94
N LYS A 65 1.54 -5.05 26.91
CA LYS A 65 2.81 -4.33 26.88
C LYS A 65 3.42 -4.41 25.47
N GLN A 66 3.83 -3.26 24.95
CA GLN A 66 4.57 -3.22 23.67
C GLN A 66 5.96 -3.83 23.86
N LEU A 67 6.30 -4.79 22.99
CA LEU A 67 7.64 -5.37 22.93
C LEU A 67 8.53 -4.60 21.93
N PRO A 68 9.85 -4.55 22.15
CA PRO A 68 10.78 -3.96 21.18
C PRO A 68 10.73 -4.76 19.87
N MET A 69 10.80 -4.04 18.74
CA MET A 69 10.85 -4.67 17.43
C MET A 69 12.19 -5.39 17.24
N ASN A 70 12.16 -6.57 16.63
CA ASN A 70 13.37 -7.32 16.33
C ASN A 70 14.27 -6.52 15.35
N GLN A 71 15.51 -6.27 15.77
CA GLN A 71 16.46 -5.43 15.03
C GLN A 71 16.89 -6.03 13.70
N ASP A 72 16.94 -7.35 13.57
CA ASP A 72 17.32 -8.01 12.32
C ASP A 72 16.20 -7.89 11.27
N ILE A 73 14.94 -7.92 11.71
CA ILE A 73 13.79 -7.63 10.84
C ILE A 73 13.86 -6.17 10.39
N MET A 74 14.12 -5.24 11.30
CA MET A 74 14.24 -3.80 10.97
C MET A 74 15.32 -3.54 9.93
N LYS A 75 16.50 -4.15 10.08
CA LYS A 75 17.59 -4.06 9.11
C LYS A 75 17.19 -4.57 7.73
N ARG A 76 16.47 -5.70 7.65
CA ARG A 76 16.00 -6.28 6.38
C ARG A 76 14.95 -5.40 5.67
N VAL A 77 14.07 -4.76 6.44
CA VAL A 77 13.02 -3.90 5.90
C VAL A 77 13.60 -2.57 5.43
N LEU A 78 14.45 -1.93 6.23
CA LEU A 78 15.05 -0.63 5.90
C LEU A 78 16.19 -0.74 4.86
N GLY A 79 16.84 -1.89 4.75
CA GLY A 79 17.95 -2.12 3.82
C GLY A 79 17.53 -2.30 2.36
N ARG A 80 16.26 -2.55 2.06
CA ARG A 80 15.76 -2.59 0.67
C ARG A 80 15.47 -1.16 0.20
N ARG A 81 16.47 -0.51 -0.40
CA ARG A 81 16.18 0.54 -1.38
C ARG A 81 15.44 -0.12 -2.54
N PHE A 82 14.24 0.36 -2.86
CA PHE A 82 13.50 -0.07 -4.04
C PHE A 82 14.43 0.05 -5.26
N GLY A 83 14.76 -1.10 -5.86
CA GLY A 83 15.66 -1.15 -7.00
C GLY A 83 15.06 -0.36 -8.16
N THR A 84 15.82 0.58 -8.71
CA THR A 84 15.50 1.20 -9.99
C THR A 84 15.48 0.11 -11.05
N THR A 85 14.31 -0.14 -11.63
CA THR A 85 14.13 -1.01 -12.79
C THR A 85 15.06 -0.54 -13.91
N THR A 86 16.14 -1.29 -14.16
CA THR A 86 16.94 -1.14 -15.37
C THR A 86 16.07 -1.53 -16.55
N ARG A 87 15.69 -0.54 -17.34
CA ARG A 87 14.95 -0.70 -18.59
C ARG A 87 15.89 -1.35 -19.61
N THR A 88 15.89 -2.68 -19.70
CA THR A 88 16.56 -3.40 -20.78
C THR A 88 15.81 -3.10 -22.08
N SER A 89 16.32 -2.16 -22.86
CA SER A 89 15.91 -1.95 -24.25
C SER A 89 16.45 -3.09 -25.10
N SER A 90 15.63 -4.11 -25.37
CA SER A 90 15.87 -5.05 -26.46
C SER A 90 15.53 -4.35 -27.78
N SER A 91 16.56 -3.82 -28.45
CA SER A 91 16.48 -3.36 -29.82
C SER A 91 16.26 -4.56 -30.73
N THR A 92 15.13 -4.63 -31.42
CA THR A 92 14.89 -5.55 -32.54
C THR A 92 15.85 -5.23 -33.66
N ARG A 93 16.78 -6.15 -33.94
CA ARG A 93 17.57 -6.15 -35.17
C ARG A 93 16.71 -6.82 -36.25
N THR A 94 16.12 -6.02 -37.12
CA THR A 94 15.59 -6.48 -38.41
C THR A 94 16.78 -6.96 -39.25
N THR A 95 16.84 -8.26 -39.51
CA THR A 95 17.63 -8.80 -40.62
C THR A 95 16.75 -8.70 -41.86
N ASP A 96 17.01 -7.69 -42.67
CA ASP A 96 16.80 -7.76 -44.11
C ASP A 96 17.82 -8.76 -44.64
N ASP A 97 17.38 -9.83 -45.32
CA ASP A 97 18.19 -10.57 -46.29
C ASP A 97 17.26 -11.37 -47.23
N GLU A 98 17.42 -11.05 -48.53
CA GLU A 98 16.95 -11.67 -49.80
C GLU A 98 15.48 -11.95 -50.08
#